data_AF-A0A7V3LJ98-F1
#
_entry.id   AF-A0A7V3LJ98-F1
#
_cell.length_a   1.000
_cell.length_b   1.000
_cell.length_c   1.000
_cell.angle_alpha   90.00
_cell.angle_beta   90.00
_cell.angle_gamma   90.00
#
_symmetry.space_group_name_H-M   'P 1'
#
loop_
_entity.id
_entity.type
_entity.pdbx_description
1 polymer ?
#
loop_
_entity_poly.entity_id
_entity_poly.type
_entity_poly.pdbx_seq_one_letter_code
_entity_poly.pdbx_strand_id
1 'polypeptide(L)'
;MLSSKAKCLSPGSWCTRRSFLETAVPFRAWRYSPQAGELSDLVAPPYDVIGPELQSQLYARSAYNVVRVDLGVTTPQDNETDNRYTRAARLLARWKESGILIRDPEPTVTFVEERFVGPDGRPGVRHGFLAVMRLYDFGEGVVFPHECTLSGPKEDRYRLMEATAMSLSPVFLLYDLPGDDITVAWQAQLSQETPAAVVTGEEGTVTRLWPTADVAFLRMIMESLSGG
;
A
#
# COMPACT_ATOMS: atom_id res chain seq x y z
N MET A 1 -10.00 49.63 3.86
CA MET A 1 -10.09 49.60 5.33
C MET A 1 -11.27 48.73 5.71
N LEU A 2 -11.01 47.56 6.29
CA LEU A 2 -11.79 46.90 7.35
C LEU A 2 -11.07 45.57 7.65
N SER A 3 -10.19 45.68 8.63
CA SER A 3 -9.51 44.57 9.28
C SER A 3 -10.54 43.82 10.10
N SER A 4 -10.79 42.55 9.80
CA SER A 4 -11.44 41.63 10.73
C SER A 4 -10.36 40.70 11.29
N LYS A 5 -9.87 41.04 12.48
CA LYS A 5 -9.04 40.17 13.31
C LYS A 5 -9.94 39.12 13.95
N ALA A 6 -9.85 37.86 13.52
CA ALA A 6 -10.36 36.74 14.30
C ALA A 6 -9.35 36.44 15.43
N LYS A 7 -9.69 36.81 16.66
CA LYS A 7 -8.98 36.40 17.87
C LYS A 7 -9.38 34.96 18.21
N CYS A 8 -8.41 34.04 18.26
CA CYS A 8 -8.58 32.74 18.89
C CYS A 8 -8.61 32.90 20.42
N LEU A 9 -9.63 32.34 21.07
CA LEU A 9 -9.74 32.25 22.53
C LEU A 9 -9.93 30.77 22.91
N SER A 10 -8.83 30.03 23.01
CA SER A 10 -8.68 28.81 23.84
C SER A 10 -7.33 28.13 23.56
N PRO A 11 -6.57 27.70 24.59
CA PRO A 11 -5.36 26.91 24.38
C PRO A 11 -5.75 25.44 24.14
N GLY A 12 -5.63 24.97 22.90
CA GLY A 12 -5.91 23.57 22.57
C GLY A 12 -6.10 23.25 21.08
N SER A 13 -6.22 24.26 20.22
CA SER A 13 -6.41 24.03 18.77
C SER A 13 -5.15 24.35 17.99
N TRP A 14 -4.63 23.33 17.32
CA TRP A 14 -3.68 23.42 16.22
C TRP A 14 -4.19 24.40 15.16
N CYS A 15 -3.75 25.65 15.21
CA CYS A 15 -4.03 26.60 14.14
C CYS A 15 -2.98 27.71 14.06
N THR A 16 -2.00 27.53 13.16
CA THR A 16 -1.56 28.50 12.13
C THR A 16 -0.53 27.81 11.23
N ARG A 17 -0.91 27.45 10.00
CA ARG A 17 -0.63 28.17 8.73
C ARG A 17 0.83 28.17 8.25
N ARG A 18 1.26 27.03 7.72
CA ARG A 18 1.57 26.78 6.30
C ARG A 18 1.14 25.33 6.07
N SER A 19 0.22 25.05 5.15
CA SER A 19 -0.04 23.67 4.76
C SER A 19 1.13 23.22 3.89
N PHE A 20 2.21 22.75 4.51
CA PHE A 20 3.03 21.75 3.84
C PHE A 20 2.09 20.57 3.63
N LEU A 21 1.63 20.41 2.40
CA LEU A 21 0.82 19.27 2.02
C LEU A 21 1.82 18.13 1.85
N GLU A 22 1.88 17.30 2.88
CA GLU A 22 2.83 16.20 3.00
C GLU A 22 2.68 15.25 1.79
N THR A 23 3.80 14.92 1.15
CA THR A 23 3.83 14.08 -0.05
C THR A 23 3.37 12.65 0.24
N ALA A 24 3.77 12.10 1.39
CA ALA A 24 3.43 10.77 1.83
C ALA A 24 2.96 10.83 3.30
N VAL A 25 1.83 10.22 3.62
CA VAL A 25 1.22 10.24 4.96
C VAL A 25 0.87 8.84 5.46
N PRO A 26 0.90 8.60 6.79
CA PRO A 26 0.46 7.34 7.37
C PRO A 26 -1.04 7.11 7.16
N PHE A 27 -1.46 5.85 7.16
CA PHE A 27 -2.86 5.46 7.00
C PHE A 27 -3.19 4.24 7.85
N ARG A 28 -4.48 4.02 8.10
CA ARG A 28 -4.96 2.82 8.80
C ARG A 28 -5.10 1.68 7.81
N ALA A 29 -4.08 0.84 7.70
CA ALA A 29 -4.05 -0.30 6.79
C ALA A 29 -5.08 -1.37 7.18
N TRP A 30 -5.57 -2.11 6.20
CA TRP A 30 -6.26 -3.38 6.42
C TRP A 30 -5.24 -4.51 6.25
N ARG A 31 -5.21 -5.44 7.21
CA ARG A 31 -4.26 -6.56 7.26
C ARG A 31 -5.00 -7.87 7.44
N TYR A 32 -4.45 -8.95 6.91
CA TYR A 32 -4.92 -10.28 7.29
C TYR A 32 -4.70 -10.50 8.78
N SER A 33 -5.72 -11.01 9.45
CA SER A 33 -5.60 -11.49 10.83
C SER A 33 -5.03 -12.91 10.85
N PRO A 34 -4.56 -13.40 12.01
CA PRO A 34 -4.13 -14.79 12.14
C PRO A 34 -5.23 -15.82 11.79
N GLN A 35 -6.51 -15.43 11.86
CA GLN A 35 -7.64 -16.29 11.48
C GLN A 35 -7.67 -16.59 9.97
N ALA A 36 -7.06 -15.74 9.15
CA ALA A 36 -6.98 -15.94 7.72
C ALA A 36 -6.08 -17.13 7.34
N GLY A 37 -5.19 -17.58 8.25
CA GLY A 37 -4.25 -18.66 8.03
C GLY A 37 -2.85 -18.16 7.67
N GLU A 38 -2.02 -19.06 7.13
CA GLU A 38 -0.64 -18.78 6.77
C GLU A 38 -0.54 -17.76 5.64
N LEU A 39 0.18 -16.66 5.87
CA LEU A 39 0.22 -15.53 4.93
C LEU A 39 0.71 -15.91 3.52
N SER A 40 1.62 -16.90 3.41
CA SER A 40 2.10 -17.43 2.13
C SER A 40 0.99 -18.04 1.26
N ASP A 41 -0.08 -18.52 1.87
CA ASP A 41 -1.24 -19.05 1.15
C ASP A 41 -2.24 -17.97 0.73
N LEU A 42 -2.09 -16.77 1.30
CA LEU A 42 -3.01 -15.64 1.13
C LEU A 42 -2.54 -14.61 0.11
N VAL A 43 -1.24 -14.55 -0.15
CA VAL A 43 -0.65 -13.63 -1.11
C VAL A 43 -0.66 -14.21 -2.53
N ALA A 44 -0.42 -13.35 -3.51
CA ALA A 44 -0.28 -13.68 -4.91
C ALA A 44 0.87 -12.86 -5.52
N PRO A 45 1.50 -13.31 -6.62
CA PRO A 45 2.40 -12.47 -7.39
C PRO A 45 1.65 -11.29 -8.04
N PRO A 46 2.37 -10.33 -8.65
CA PRO A 46 1.75 -9.24 -9.39
C PRO A 46 0.69 -9.73 -10.40
N TYR A 47 -0.43 -9.04 -10.50
CA TYR A 47 -1.60 -9.50 -11.28
C TYR A 47 -1.31 -9.66 -12.78
N ASP A 48 -0.34 -8.93 -13.30
CA ASP A 48 0.07 -8.91 -14.70
C ASP A 48 0.88 -10.15 -15.13
N VAL A 49 1.40 -10.92 -14.17
CA VAL A 49 2.06 -12.21 -14.42
C VAL A 49 1.16 -13.43 -14.14
N ILE A 50 -0.09 -13.21 -13.70
CA ILE A 50 -1.01 -14.30 -13.37
C ILE A 50 -1.82 -14.71 -14.60
N GLY A 51 -1.49 -15.88 -15.14
CA GLY A 51 -2.30 -16.58 -16.14
C GLY A 51 -3.48 -17.38 -15.54
N PRO A 52 -4.40 -17.92 -16.36
CA PRO A 52 -5.57 -18.68 -15.91
C PRO A 52 -5.25 -19.89 -15.03
N GLU A 53 -4.17 -20.62 -15.35
CA GLU A 53 -3.73 -21.79 -14.60
C GLU A 53 -3.27 -21.40 -13.20
N LEU A 54 -2.43 -20.36 -13.09
CA LEU A 54 -1.96 -19.86 -11.81
C LEU A 54 -3.10 -19.23 -11.00
N GLN A 55 -4.01 -18.48 -11.64
CA GLN A 55 -5.21 -17.97 -10.99
C GLN A 55 -6.03 -19.11 -10.35
N SER A 56 -6.25 -20.21 -11.09
CA SER A 56 -6.98 -21.37 -10.60
C SER A 56 -6.29 -22.03 -9.41
N GLN A 57 -4.95 -22.15 -9.45
CA GLN A 57 -4.16 -22.68 -8.34
C GLN A 57 -4.23 -21.79 -7.09
N LEU A 58 -4.11 -20.47 -7.24
CA LEU A 58 -4.22 -19.50 -6.14
C LEU A 58 -5.63 -19.51 -5.53
N TYR A 59 -6.68 -19.65 -6.37
CA TYR A 59 -8.05 -19.84 -5.88
C TYR A 59 -8.20 -21.13 -5.07
N ALA A 60 -7.58 -22.24 -5.50
CA ALA A 60 -7.61 -23.50 -4.77
C ALA A 60 -6.79 -23.47 -3.47
N ARG A 61 -5.71 -22.66 -3.44
CA ARG A 61 -4.78 -22.56 -2.30
C ARG A 61 -5.45 -22.05 -1.02
N SER A 62 -6.26 -20.99 -1.13
CA SER A 62 -6.99 -20.46 0.02
C SER A 62 -8.28 -19.77 -0.38
N ALA A 63 -9.30 -19.90 0.48
CA ALA A 63 -10.53 -19.11 0.41
C ALA A 63 -10.28 -17.60 0.62
N TYR A 64 -9.15 -17.24 1.23
CA TYR A 64 -8.73 -15.88 1.54
C TYR A 64 -7.53 -15.42 0.69
N ASN A 65 -7.20 -16.10 -0.40
CA ASN A 65 -6.15 -15.64 -1.29
C ASN A 65 -6.54 -14.31 -1.96
N VAL A 66 -5.61 -13.34 -1.94
CA VAL A 66 -5.79 -11.97 -2.43
C VAL A 66 -6.14 -11.91 -3.92
N VAL A 67 -5.77 -12.93 -4.71
CA VAL A 67 -6.15 -13.02 -6.13
C VAL A 67 -7.67 -12.87 -6.32
N ARG A 68 -8.46 -13.32 -5.34
CA ARG A 68 -9.93 -13.28 -5.39
C ARG A 68 -10.50 -11.87 -5.38
N VAL A 69 -9.74 -10.90 -4.85
CA VAL A 69 -10.13 -9.50 -4.76
C VAL A 69 -9.31 -8.61 -5.69
N ASP A 70 -8.07 -9.00 -6.03
CA ASP A 70 -7.19 -8.20 -6.88
C ASP A 70 -7.26 -8.54 -8.37
N LEU A 71 -7.45 -9.83 -8.68
CA LEU A 71 -7.61 -10.36 -10.04
C LEU A 71 -8.70 -11.45 -10.04
N GLY A 72 -9.92 -11.04 -9.74
CA GLY A 72 -11.06 -11.97 -9.68
C GLY A 72 -11.37 -12.60 -11.04
N VAL A 73 -11.88 -13.83 -11.02
CA VAL A 73 -12.33 -14.56 -12.23
C VAL A 73 -13.43 -13.78 -12.95
N THR A 74 -13.28 -13.66 -14.27
CA THR A 74 -14.34 -13.18 -15.19
C THR A 74 -15.09 -14.38 -15.74
N THR A 75 -16.43 -14.30 -15.80
CA THR A 75 -17.26 -15.36 -16.37
C THR A 75 -18.12 -14.83 -17.52
N PRO A 76 -18.65 -15.70 -18.40
CA PRO A 76 -19.60 -15.29 -19.44
C PRO A 76 -20.91 -14.68 -18.91
N GLN A 77 -21.20 -14.83 -17.62
CA GLN A 77 -22.40 -14.29 -16.96
C GLN A 77 -22.16 -12.89 -16.37
N ASP A 78 -20.92 -12.39 -16.41
CA ASP A 78 -20.59 -11.07 -15.89
C ASP A 78 -21.37 -9.98 -16.64
N ASN A 79 -21.92 -9.05 -15.86
CA ASN A 79 -22.66 -7.89 -16.32
C ASN A 79 -22.32 -6.67 -15.47
N GLU A 80 -23.00 -5.55 -15.69
CA GLU A 80 -22.70 -4.28 -15.01
C GLU A 80 -22.87 -4.37 -13.48
N THR A 81 -23.80 -5.19 -13.00
CA THR A 81 -24.16 -5.29 -11.57
C THR A 81 -23.57 -6.52 -10.85
N ASP A 82 -23.15 -7.52 -11.62
CA ASP A 82 -22.48 -8.71 -11.10
C ASP A 82 -21.31 -9.09 -12.00
N ASN A 83 -20.10 -8.78 -11.54
CA ASN A 83 -18.84 -8.96 -12.24
C ASN A 83 -17.70 -9.12 -11.24
N ARG A 84 -16.47 -9.32 -11.72
CA ARG A 84 -15.31 -9.51 -10.84
C ARG A 84 -15.11 -8.39 -9.81
N TYR A 85 -15.40 -7.13 -10.14
CA TYR A 85 -15.20 -5.99 -9.24
C TYR A 85 -16.26 -5.95 -8.14
N THR A 86 -17.53 -6.13 -8.49
CA THR A 86 -18.63 -6.19 -7.49
C THR A 86 -18.50 -7.42 -6.59
N ARG A 87 -18.01 -8.55 -7.12
CA ARG A 87 -17.67 -9.73 -6.31
C ARG A 87 -16.51 -9.45 -5.35
N ALA A 88 -15.45 -8.77 -5.80
CA ALA A 88 -14.33 -8.36 -4.96
C ALA A 88 -14.80 -7.47 -3.80
N ALA A 89 -15.65 -6.46 -4.08
CA ALA A 89 -16.23 -5.58 -3.07
C ALA A 89 -17.04 -6.34 -2.01
N ARG A 90 -17.94 -7.24 -2.45
CA ARG A 90 -18.73 -8.11 -1.54
C ARG A 90 -17.83 -9.02 -0.71
N LEU A 91 -16.74 -9.54 -1.29
CA LEU A 91 -15.81 -10.43 -0.60
C LEU A 91 -14.99 -9.69 0.45
N LEU A 92 -14.48 -8.50 0.12
CA LEU A 92 -13.78 -7.63 1.08
C LEU A 92 -14.69 -7.20 2.24
N ALA A 93 -15.95 -6.85 1.97
CA ALA A 93 -16.92 -6.54 3.02
C ALA A 93 -17.08 -7.72 4.00
N ARG A 94 -17.30 -8.93 3.46
CA ARG A 94 -17.37 -10.15 4.28
C ARG A 94 -16.10 -10.40 5.08
N TRP A 95 -14.92 -10.25 4.47
CA TRP A 95 -13.65 -10.46 5.17
C TRP A 95 -13.44 -9.48 6.32
N LYS A 96 -13.87 -8.21 6.17
CA LYS A 96 -13.85 -7.21 7.23
C LYS A 96 -14.83 -7.55 8.35
N GLU A 97 -16.06 -7.92 8.00
CA GLU A 97 -17.11 -8.29 8.96
C GLU A 97 -16.77 -9.57 9.74
N SER A 98 -16.15 -10.55 9.10
CA SER A 98 -15.79 -11.83 9.73
C SER A 98 -14.42 -11.83 10.40
N GLY A 99 -13.74 -10.68 10.49
CA GLY A 99 -12.44 -10.54 11.17
C GLY A 99 -11.25 -11.17 10.42
N ILE A 100 -11.42 -11.54 9.15
CA ILE A 100 -10.32 -12.00 8.28
C ILE A 100 -9.40 -10.84 7.91
N LEU A 101 -9.98 -9.65 7.68
CA LEU A 101 -9.24 -8.40 7.60
C LEU A 101 -9.47 -7.58 8.87
N ILE A 102 -8.39 -7.18 9.52
CA ILE A 102 -8.39 -6.25 10.66
C ILE A 102 -7.77 -4.92 10.25
N ARG A 103 -8.25 -3.83 10.85
CA ARG A 103 -7.76 -2.49 10.54
C ARG A 103 -6.79 -2.04 11.63
N ASP A 104 -5.68 -1.42 11.23
CA ASP A 104 -4.76 -0.80 12.18
C ASP A 104 -5.53 0.21 13.07
N PRO A 105 -5.29 0.20 14.41
CA PRO A 105 -6.03 1.04 15.35
C PRO A 105 -5.72 2.53 15.15
N GLU A 106 -4.52 2.84 14.65
CA GLU A 106 -4.01 4.17 14.38
C GLU A 106 -3.31 4.23 13.01
N PRO A 107 -3.12 5.42 12.41
CA PRO A 107 -2.39 5.53 11.16
C PRO A 107 -0.94 5.06 11.30
N THR A 108 -0.49 4.21 10.38
CA THR A 108 0.88 3.70 10.34
C THR A 108 1.52 3.96 8.98
N VAL A 109 2.85 3.93 8.95
CA VAL A 109 3.63 3.60 7.76
C VAL A 109 4.13 2.18 7.94
N THR A 110 4.16 1.40 6.87
CA THR A 110 4.70 0.02 6.92
C THR A 110 6.03 -0.04 6.19
N PHE A 111 7.13 -0.21 6.92
CA PHE A 111 8.43 -0.49 6.29
C PHE A 111 8.42 -1.86 5.65
N VAL A 112 9.08 -1.94 4.51
CA VAL A 112 9.21 -3.13 3.69
C VAL A 112 10.70 -3.39 3.45
N GLU A 113 11.15 -4.58 3.80
CA GLU A 113 12.41 -5.14 3.30
C GLU A 113 12.08 -6.29 2.36
N GLU A 114 12.69 -6.30 1.18
CA GLU A 114 12.61 -7.42 0.25
C GLU A 114 14.00 -7.96 -0.03
N ARG A 115 14.18 -9.26 0.17
CA ARG A 115 15.39 -10.00 -0.21
C ARG A 115 15.08 -10.88 -1.40
N PHE A 116 15.83 -10.72 -2.48
CA PHE A 116 15.57 -11.39 -3.75
C PHE A 116 16.87 -11.76 -4.45
N VAL A 117 16.79 -12.59 -5.50
CA VAL A 117 17.91 -12.84 -6.42
C VAL A 117 17.64 -12.03 -7.68
N GLY A 118 18.56 -11.15 -8.04
CA GLY A 118 18.45 -10.32 -9.24
C GLY A 118 18.58 -11.14 -10.53
N PRO A 119 18.23 -10.55 -11.69
CA PRO A 119 18.39 -11.21 -12.99
C PRO A 119 19.84 -11.60 -13.32
N ASP A 120 20.82 -10.98 -12.64
CA ASP A 120 22.25 -11.29 -12.72
C ASP A 120 22.66 -12.48 -11.82
N GLY A 121 21.70 -13.10 -11.12
CA GLY A 121 21.92 -14.21 -10.20
C GLY A 121 22.46 -13.80 -8.84
N ARG A 122 22.56 -12.50 -8.53
CA ARG A 122 23.13 -12.01 -7.26
C ARG A 122 22.05 -11.72 -6.23
N PRO A 123 22.31 -11.98 -4.93
CA PRO A 123 21.39 -11.58 -3.88
C PRO A 123 21.31 -10.05 -3.80
N GLY A 124 20.09 -9.54 -3.72
CA GLY A 124 19.77 -8.13 -3.54
C GLY A 124 18.88 -7.90 -2.32
N VAL A 125 18.97 -6.71 -1.75
CA VAL A 125 18.06 -6.23 -0.70
C VAL A 125 17.48 -4.90 -1.17
N ARG A 126 16.17 -4.74 -1.03
CA ARG A 126 15.46 -3.49 -1.28
C ARG A 126 14.74 -3.07 -0.01
N HIS A 127 14.88 -1.78 0.33
CA HIS A 127 14.17 -1.14 1.41
C HIS A 127 13.18 -0.13 0.84
N GLY A 128 12.06 0.04 1.53
CA GLY A 128 11.03 1.01 1.18
C GLY A 128 9.94 1.02 2.24
N PHE A 129 8.85 1.72 1.97
CA PHE A 129 7.72 1.76 2.87
C PHE A 129 6.41 1.98 2.13
N LEU A 130 5.30 1.59 2.77
CA LEU A 130 3.94 1.82 2.30
C LEU A 130 3.33 3.01 3.04
N ALA A 131 2.87 4.00 2.26
CA ALA A 131 2.18 5.19 2.72
C ALA A 131 1.11 5.60 1.69
N VAL A 132 0.19 6.48 2.08
CA VAL A 132 -0.69 7.15 1.12
C VAL A 132 0.04 8.35 0.56
N MET A 133 0.13 8.45 -0.76
CA MET A 133 0.74 9.58 -1.45
C MET A 133 -0.31 10.59 -1.89
N ARG A 134 0.03 11.88 -1.81
CA ARG A 134 -0.72 12.96 -2.45
C ARG A 134 -0.73 12.76 -3.97
N LEU A 135 -1.87 13.06 -4.60
CA LEU A 135 -1.94 13.19 -6.06
C LEU A 135 -1.47 14.60 -6.47
N TYR A 136 -0.61 14.64 -7.48
CA TYR A 136 -0.08 15.87 -8.08
C TYR A 136 -0.57 15.97 -9.52
N ASP A 137 -0.79 17.19 -10.00
CA ASP A 137 -1.10 17.38 -11.41
C ASP A 137 0.11 16.98 -12.27
N PHE A 138 -0.17 16.46 -13.46
CA PHE A 138 0.88 16.03 -14.37
C PHE A 138 1.74 17.23 -14.79
N GLY A 139 3.06 17.11 -14.65
CA GLY A 139 4.00 18.18 -14.98
C GLY A 139 4.35 19.12 -13.82
N GLU A 140 3.82 18.93 -12.61
CA GLU A 140 4.26 19.67 -11.41
C GLU A 140 5.72 19.40 -11.01
N GLY A 141 6.35 18.35 -11.56
CA GLY A 141 7.75 18.01 -11.29
C GLY A 141 8.00 17.34 -9.94
N VAL A 142 6.93 16.92 -9.24
CA VAL A 142 7.03 16.20 -7.96
C VAL A 142 7.08 14.68 -8.17
N VAL A 143 6.21 14.15 -9.03
CA VAL A 143 6.18 12.73 -9.39
C VAL A 143 6.49 12.59 -10.88
N PHE A 144 7.57 11.88 -11.20
CA PHE A 144 7.99 11.64 -12.57
C PHE A 144 7.42 10.32 -13.10
N PRO A 145 6.75 10.30 -14.25
CA PRO A 145 6.33 9.07 -14.88
C PRO A 145 7.56 8.31 -15.40
N HIS A 146 7.61 7.00 -15.17
CA HIS A 146 8.66 6.13 -15.73
C HIS A 146 8.27 5.55 -17.09
N GLU A 147 6.96 5.51 -17.42
CA GLU A 147 6.43 4.88 -18.64
C GLU A 147 5.12 5.50 -19.15
N CYS A 148 4.81 5.28 -20.43
CA CYS A 148 3.48 5.51 -21.03
C CYS A 148 2.52 4.38 -20.61
N THR A 149 1.80 4.58 -19.53
CA THR A 149 0.88 3.57 -18.97
C THR A 149 -0.32 3.29 -19.89
N LEU A 150 -0.58 2.00 -20.16
CA LEU A 150 -1.62 1.51 -21.08
C LEU A 150 -3.05 1.80 -20.56
N SER A 151 -3.99 2.09 -21.47
CA SER A 151 -5.37 2.44 -21.12
C SER A 151 -6.15 1.30 -20.47
N GLY A 152 -5.93 0.06 -20.92
CA GLY A 152 -6.62 -1.13 -20.39
C GLY A 152 -6.36 -1.38 -18.91
N PRO A 153 -5.09 -1.55 -18.47
CA PRO A 153 -4.73 -1.68 -17.06
C PRO A 153 -5.20 -0.51 -16.20
N LYS A 154 -5.16 0.74 -16.71
CA LYS A 154 -5.68 1.91 -15.98
C LYS A 154 -7.17 1.78 -15.67
N GLU A 155 -7.97 1.50 -16.69
CA GLU A 155 -9.42 1.36 -16.56
C GLU A 155 -9.79 0.21 -15.62
N ASP A 156 -9.07 -0.91 -15.73
CA ASP A 156 -9.24 -2.06 -14.85
C ASP A 156 -9.01 -1.71 -13.38
N ARG A 157 -7.85 -1.08 -13.08
CA ARG A 157 -7.52 -0.64 -11.72
C ARG A 157 -8.49 0.43 -11.20
N TYR A 158 -8.91 1.37 -12.06
CA TYR A 158 -9.94 2.36 -11.72
C TYR A 158 -11.25 1.71 -11.29
N ARG A 159 -11.79 0.78 -12.08
CA ARG A 159 -13.05 0.07 -11.75
C ARG A 159 -12.94 -0.74 -10.48
N LEU A 160 -11.79 -1.38 -10.26
CA LEU A 160 -11.55 -2.13 -9.02
C LEU A 160 -11.51 -1.21 -7.80
N MET A 161 -10.80 -0.09 -7.89
CA MET A 161 -10.73 0.91 -6.82
C MET A 161 -12.10 1.56 -6.56
N GLU A 162 -12.87 1.87 -7.60
CA GLU A 162 -14.22 2.42 -7.49
C GLU A 162 -15.16 1.45 -6.78
N ALA A 163 -15.14 0.18 -7.15
CA ALA A 163 -16.00 -0.84 -6.53
C ALA A 163 -15.61 -1.16 -5.08
N THR A 164 -14.31 -1.15 -4.76
CA THR A 164 -13.80 -1.65 -3.46
C THR A 164 -13.46 -0.54 -2.46
N ALA A 165 -13.29 0.70 -2.93
CA ALA A 165 -12.71 1.81 -2.19
C ALA A 165 -11.36 1.45 -1.53
N MET A 166 -10.55 0.60 -2.20
CA MET A 166 -9.25 0.14 -1.72
C MET A 166 -8.21 0.13 -2.85
N SER A 167 -6.96 0.43 -2.50
CA SER A 167 -5.80 0.14 -3.34
C SER A 167 -5.25 -1.23 -2.94
N LEU A 168 -5.44 -2.23 -3.80
CA LEU A 168 -5.08 -3.63 -3.53
C LEU A 168 -3.70 -4.02 -4.08
N SER A 169 -3.24 -3.32 -5.12
CA SER A 169 -1.89 -3.42 -5.67
C SER A 169 -1.25 -2.02 -5.64
N PRO A 170 -0.45 -1.70 -4.60
CA PRO A 170 0.20 -0.41 -4.47
C PRO A 170 1.14 -0.11 -5.65
N VAL A 171 1.22 1.15 -6.05
CA VAL A 171 2.16 1.60 -7.08
C VAL A 171 3.56 1.65 -6.47
N PHE A 172 4.51 1.06 -7.18
CA PHE A 172 5.92 1.12 -6.81
C PHE A 172 6.51 2.47 -7.24
N LEU A 173 7.13 3.17 -6.28
CA LEU A 173 7.75 4.49 -6.48
C LEU A 173 9.20 4.44 -6.02
N LEU A 174 10.05 5.18 -6.72
CA LEU A 174 11.41 5.47 -6.30
C LEU A 174 11.45 6.93 -5.87
N TYR A 175 12.16 7.20 -4.77
CA TYR A 175 12.52 8.54 -4.36
C TYR A 175 14.05 8.64 -4.31
N ASP A 176 14.56 9.85 -4.47
CA ASP A 176 15.98 10.15 -4.27
C ASP A 176 16.10 11.17 -3.14
N LEU A 177 16.72 10.75 -2.05
CA LEU A 177 17.00 11.59 -0.90
C LEU A 177 18.50 11.49 -0.61
N PRO A 178 19.27 12.61 -0.72
CA PRO A 178 20.67 12.60 -0.34
C PRO A 178 20.87 12.08 1.09
N GLY A 179 21.61 10.99 1.24
CA GLY A 179 21.87 10.34 2.54
C GLY A 179 20.81 9.31 2.97
N ASP A 180 19.62 9.32 2.38
CA ASP A 180 18.48 8.43 2.69
C ASP A 180 18.23 8.28 4.20
N ASP A 181 18.06 9.42 4.89
CA ASP A 181 17.84 9.49 6.33
C ASP A 181 16.65 8.61 6.79
N ILE A 182 15.69 8.36 5.90
CA ILE A 182 14.56 7.46 6.16
C ILE A 182 15.05 6.04 6.41
N THR A 183 15.81 5.48 5.48
CA THR A 183 16.35 4.11 5.61
C THR A 183 17.34 4.02 6.77
N VAL A 184 18.18 5.05 6.97
CA VAL A 184 19.14 5.09 8.10
C VAL A 184 18.42 5.05 9.45
N ALA A 185 17.40 5.89 9.63
CA ALA A 185 16.62 5.92 10.86
C ALA A 185 15.86 4.61 11.09
N TRP A 186 15.31 4.00 10.03
CA TRP A 186 14.62 2.70 10.13
C TRP A 186 15.58 1.60 10.59
N GLN A 187 16.79 1.53 9.99
CA GLN A 187 17.81 0.56 10.38
C GLN A 187 18.22 0.71 11.85
N ALA A 188 18.37 1.95 12.33
CA ALA A 188 18.77 2.21 13.71
C ALA A 188 17.71 1.85 14.77
N GLN A 189 16.41 1.91 14.42
CA GLN A 189 15.33 1.84 15.40
C GLN A 189 14.45 0.59 15.24
N LEU A 190 13.92 0.37 14.03
CA LEU A 190 12.82 -0.56 13.78
C LEU A 190 13.30 -1.89 13.21
N SER A 191 14.42 -1.91 12.49
CA SER A 191 14.97 -3.15 11.92
C SER A 191 15.39 -4.19 12.96
N GLN A 192 15.57 -3.76 14.22
CA GLN A 192 15.92 -4.63 15.34
C GLN A 192 14.71 -5.34 15.94
N GLU A 193 13.49 -4.87 15.62
CA GLU A 193 12.26 -5.50 16.06
C GLU A 193 11.92 -6.73 15.21
N THR A 194 11.16 -7.65 15.80
CA THR A 194 10.62 -8.79 15.04
C THR A 194 9.62 -8.26 14.01
N PRO A 195 9.76 -8.60 12.72
CA PRO A 195 8.80 -8.17 11.70
C PRO A 195 7.40 -8.67 12.04
N ALA A 196 6.40 -7.79 11.86
CA ALA A 196 5.00 -8.14 12.08
C ALA A 196 4.50 -9.18 11.06
N ALA A 197 5.13 -9.23 9.89
CA ALA A 197 4.88 -10.27 8.90
C ALA A 197 6.15 -10.59 8.11
N VAL A 198 6.31 -11.86 7.77
CA VAL A 198 7.31 -12.38 6.84
C VAL A 198 6.59 -13.25 5.84
N VAL A 199 6.82 -13.02 4.55
CA VAL A 199 6.25 -13.82 3.47
C VAL A 199 7.30 -14.14 2.43
N THR A 200 7.30 -15.38 1.95
CA THR A 200 8.13 -15.82 0.83
C THR A 200 7.24 -15.98 -0.38
N GLY A 201 7.46 -15.16 -1.41
CA GLY A 201 6.78 -15.27 -2.70
C GLY A 201 7.25 -16.49 -3.49
N GLU A 202 6.53 -16.82 -4.57
CA GLU A 202 6.80 -18.01 -5.39
C GLU A 202 8.20 -17.99 -6.05
N GLU A 203 8.73 -16.81 -6.34
CA GLU A 203 10.09 -16.62 -6.90
C GLU A 203 11.19 -16.61 -5.83
N GLY A 204 10.87 -16.95 -4.57
CA GLY A 204 11.81 -16.98 -3.46
C GLY A 204 12.13 -15.61 -2.85
N THR A 205 11.51 -14.53 -3.36
CA THR A 205 11.60 -13.21 -2.73
C THR A 205 10.99 -13.25 -1.34
N VAL A 206 11.77 -12.87 -0.33
CA VAL A 206 11.32 -12.77 1.06
C VAL A 206 11.02 -11.32 1.39
N THR A 207 9.74 -11.03 1.64
CA THR A 207 9.25 -9.70 2.05
C THR A 207 9.01 -9.71 3.55
N ARG A 208 9.49 -8.67 4.25
CA ARG A 208 9.29 -8.44 5.68
C ARG A 208 8.66 -7.08 5.91
N LEU A 209 7.73 -7.02 6.86
CA LEU A 209 6.91 -5.84 7.11
C LEU A 209 7.01 -5.39 8.57
N TRP A 210 7.25 -4.10 8.78
CA TRP A 210 7.26 -3.44 10.09
C TRP A 210 6.29 -2.23 10.06
N PRO A 211 5.03 -2.42 10.44
CA PRO A 211 4.14 -1.29 10.68
C PRO A 211 4.62 -0.50 11.90
N THR A 212 4.71 0.82 11.76
CA THR A 212 5.07 1.72 12.85
C THR A 212 4.10 2.90 12.93
N ALA A 213 3.73 3.24 14.17
CA ALA A 213 3.02 4.46 14.52
C ALA A 213 3.95 5.47 15.24
N ASP A 214 5.27 5.26 15.21
CA ASP A 214 6.22 6.15 15.86
C ASP A 214 6.11 7.57 15.29
N VAL A 215 5.65 8.51 16.12
CA VAL A 215 5.32 9.86 15.69
C VAL A 215 6.56 10.62 15.21
N ALA A 216 7.73 10.36 15.79
CA ALA A 216 8.97 11.04 15.39
C ALA A 216 9.42 10.54 14.02
N PHE A 217 9.35 9.24 13.80
CA PHE A 217 9.68 8.59 12.54
C PHE A 217 8.72 9.00 11.41
N LEU A 218 7.41 9.01 11.69
CA LEU A 218 6.38 9.45 10.74
C LEU A 218 6.56 10.91 10.35
N ARG A 219 6.84 11.79 11.31
CA ARG A 219 7.14 13.20 11.03
C ARG A 219 8.38 13.35 10.15
N MET A 220 9.43 12.60 10.43
CA MET A 220 10.66 12.63 9.64
C MET A 220 10.39 12.22 8.18
N ILE A 221 9.64 11.14 7.91
CA ILE A 221 9.26 10.78 6.53
C ILE A 221 8.52 11.93 5.83
N MET A 222 7.51 12.49 6.50
CA MET A 222 6.68 13.56 5.95
C MET A 222 7.53 14.78 5.62
N GLU A 223 8.43 15.19 6.51
CA GLU A 223 9.34 16.32 6.31
C GLU A 223 10.35 16.04 5.19
N SER A 224 10.99 14.88 5.16
CA SER A 224 11.98 14.50 4.14
C SER A 224 11.39 14.48 2.73
N LEU A 225 10.13 14.10 2.57
CA LEU A 225 9.47 14.01 1.25
C LEU A 225 8.67 15.25 0.85
N SER A 226 8.48 16.24 1.73
CA SER A 226 7.68 17.45 1.44
C SER A 226 8.35 18.45 0.48
N GLY A 227 9.56 18.15 0.00
CA GLY A 227 10.32 18.99 -0.94
C GLY A 227 11.25 19.98 -0.25
N GLY A 228 12.51 19.96 -0.68
CA GLY A 228 13.45 21.08 -0.62
C GLY A 228 13.39 21.92 -1.89
#